data_AF-A0A0T8K5R7-F1
#
_entry.id   AF-A0A0T8K5R7-F1
#
_cell.length_a   1.000
_cell.length_b   1.000
_cell.length_c   1.000
_cell.angle_alpha   90.00
_cell.angle_beta   90.00
_cell.angle_gamma   90.00
#
_symmetry.space_group_name_H-M   'P 1'
#
loop_
_entity.id
_entity.type
_entity.pdbx_description
1 polymer ?
#
loop_
_entity_poly.entity_id
_entity_poly.type
_entity_poly.pdbx_seq_one_letter_code
_entity_poly.pdbx_strand_id
1 'polypeptide(L)' 'MKTVKKEWEPRIVNIMADGSQVDDLTGYVIPAGHSYYDIILGMHKRELQKGA' A
#
# COMPACT_ATOMS: atom_id res chain seq x y z
N MET A 1 21.70 -11.09 -26.49
CA MET A 1 20.89 -11.18 -25.25
C MET A 1 20.09 -9.88 -25.17
N LYS A 2 18.76 -9.90 -25.28
CA LYS A 2 17.96 -8.67 -25.23
C LYS A 2 17.88 -8.20 -23.77
N THR A 3 18.37 -7.01 -23.47
CA THR A 3 18.27 -6.39 -22.15
C THR A 3 16.80 -6.07 -21.89
N VAL A 4 16.14 -6.83 -21.02
CA VAL A 4 14.79 -6.50 -20.57
C VAL A 4 14.92 -5.23 -19.74
N LYS A 5 14.46 -4.09 -20.28
CA LYS A 5 14.29 -2.88 -19.48
C LYS A 5 13.22 -3.22 -18.43
N LYS A 6 13.61 -3.34 -17.16
CA LYS A 6 12.64 -3.37 -16.08
C LYS A 6 11.93 -2.02 -16.07
N GLU A 7 10.68 -2.01 -16.49
CA GLU A 7 9.82 -0.85 -16.30
C GLU A 7 9.69 -0.60 -14.80
N TRP A 8 9.79 0.68 -14.42
CA TRP A 8 9.55 1.07 -13.04
C TRP A 8 8.05 0.99 -12.78
N GLU A 9 7.65 0.24 -11.77
CA GLU A 9 6.27 0.18 -11.31
C GLU A 9 6.16 0.82 -9.91
N PRO A 10 5.23 1.77 -9.72
CA PRO A 10 4.97 2.32 -8.40
C PRO A 10 4.39 1.23 -7.50
N ARG A 11 4.95 1.08 -6.29
CA ARG A 11 4.39 0.23 -5.23
C ARG A 11 4.31 1.00 -3.92
N ILE A 12 3.27 0.71 -3.14
CA ILE A 12 3.14 1.20 -1.77
C ILE A 12 3.72 0.13 -0.86
N VAL A 13 4.59 0.52 0.07
CA VAL A 13 5.20 -0.38 1.05
C VAL A 13 5.01 0.20 2.45
N ASN A 14 4.85 -0.67 3.45
CA ASN A 14 4.73 -0.24 4.84
C ASN A 14 6.06 -0.46 5.54
N ILE A 15 6.55 0.58 6.19
CA ILE A 15 7.78 0.55 6.98
C ILE A 15 7.39 0.87 8.42
N MET A 16 7.75 -0.03 9.33
CA MET A 16 7.50 0.12 10.76
C MET A 16 8.48 1.12 11.37
N ALA A 17 8.21 1.57 12.61
CA ALA A 17 9.09 2.51 13.31
C ALA A 17 10.50 1.96 13.58
N ASP A 18 10.65 0.63 13.62
CA ASP A 18 11.94 -0.07 13.74
C ASP A 18 12.66 -0.26 12.38
N GLY A 19 12.07 0.24 11.29
CA GLY A 19 12.61 0.14 9.94
C GLY A 19 12.29 -1.17 9.22
N SER A 20 11.55 -2.10 9.85
CA SER A 20 11.14 -3.33 9.18
C SER A 20 10.06 -3.07 8.13
N GLN A 21 10.16 -3.75 6.98
CA GLN A 21 9.10 -3.76 5.97
C GLN A 21 8.04 -4.79 6.36
N VAL A 22 6.76 -4.38 6.31
CA VAL A 22 5.63 -5.24 6.62
C VAL A 22 4.70 -5.29 5.42
N ASP A 23 4.70 -6.42 4.72
CA ASP A 23 3.83 -6.65 3.57
C ASP A 23 2.45 -7.18 3.99
N ASP A 24 2.36 -7.84 5.15
CA ASP A 24 1.11 -8.33 5.72
C ASP A 24 0.77 -7.57 7.00
N LEU A 25 -0.28 -6.74 6.92
CA LEU A 25 -0.80 -6.01 8.07
C LEU A 25 -1.78 -6.84 8.92
N THR A 26 -2.02 -8.10 8.57
CA THR A 26 -2.89 -9.00 9.34
C THR A 26 -2.32 -9.16 10.74
N GLY A 27 -3.01 -8.58 11.73
CA GLY A 27 -2.56 -8.54 13.13
C GLY A 27 -2.20 -7.15 13.67
N TYR A 28 -2.14 -6.13 12.81
CA TYR A 28 -1.94 -4.74 13.23
C TYR A 28 -3.26 -3.97 13.24
N VAL A 29 -3.60 -3.35 14.38
CA VAL A 29 -4.73 -2.43 14.47
C VAL A 29 -4.26 -1.03 14.13
N ILE A 30 -4.68 -0.52 12.97
CA ILE A 30 -4.45 0.88 12.60
C ILE A 30 -5.55 1.71 13.27
N PRO A 31 -5.22 2.67 14.15
CA PRO A 31 -6.22 3.49 14.81
C PRO A 31 -7.04 4.32 13.82
N ALA A 32 -8.34 4.45 14.08
CA ALA A 32 -9.18 5.39 13.34
C ALA A 32 -8.65 6.83 13.54
N GLY A 33 -8.59 7.60 12.45
CA GLY A 33 -8.03 8.96 12.45
C GLY A 33 -6.51 9.03 12.27
N HIS A 34 -5.82 7.89 12.16
CA HIS A 34 -4.43 7.88 11.69
C HIS A 34 -4.41 8.12 10.17
N SER A 35 -3.56 9.02 9.67
CA SER A 35 -3.52 9.42 8.25
C SER A 35 -3.38 8.23 7.29
N TYR A 36 -2.62 7.21 7.69
CA TYR A 36 -2.48 5.96 6.95
C TYR A 36 -3.82 5.25 6.71
N TYR A 37 -4.72 5.22 7.71
CA TYR A 37 -6.05 4.62 7.57
C TYR A 37 -6.88 5.34 6.49
N ASP A 38 -6.88 6.67 6.50
CA ASP A 38 -7.63 7.48 5.54
C ASP A 38 -7.12 7.31 4.10
N ILE A 39 -5.80 7.16 3.94
CA ILE A 39 -5.16 6.93 2.63
C ILE A 39 -5.61 5.57 2.06
N ILE A 40 -5.50 4.49 2.85
CA ILE A 40 -5.85 3.13 2.40
C ILE A 40 -7.35 3.01 2.15
N LEU A 41 -8.19 3.58 3.03
CA LEU A 41 -9.64 3.62 2.83
C LEU A 41 -10.01 4.39 1.54
N GLY A 42 -9.34 5.52 1.28
CA GLY A 42 -9.53 6.29 0.06
C GLY A 42 -9.12 5.53 -1.20
N MET A 43 -8.00 4.78 -1.16
CA MET A 43 -7.58 3.92 -2.26
C MET A 43 -8.59 2.80 -2.53
N HIS A 44 -9.02 2.10 -1.48
CA HIS A 44 -10.00 1.03 -1.59
C HIS A 44 -11.33 1.50 -2.21
N LYS A 45 -11.84 2.66 -1.76
CA LYS A 45 -13.05 3.27 -2.33
C LYS A 45 -12.90 3.61 -3.82
N ARG A 46 -11.74 4.13 -4.24
CA ARG A 46 -11.47 4.44 -5.66
C ARG A 46 -11.41 3.18 -6.52
N GLU A 47 -10.82 2.10 -6.01
CA GLU A 47 -10.77 0.83 -6.73
C GLU A 47 -12.17 0.23 -6.90
N LEU A 48 -13.01 0.26 -5.86
CA LEU A 48 -14.41 -0.17 -5.96
C LEU A 48 -15.21 0.63 -6.98
N GLN A 49 -14.95 1.94 -7.12
CA GLN A 49 -15.63 2.80 -8.09
C GLN A 49 -15.23 2.52 -9.54
N LYS A 50 -14.06 1.95 -9.80
CA LYS A 50 -13.62 1.60 -11.17
C LYS A 50 -14.34 0.37 -11.73
N GLY A 51 -15.02 -0.40 -10.89
CA GLY A 51 -15.77 -1.60 -11.28
C GLY A 51 -17.29 -1.44 -11.34
N ALA A 52 -17.81 -0.22 -11.17
CA ALA A 52 -19.24 0.11 -11.19
C ALA A 52 -19.66 0.82 -12.49
#